data_AF-A0A519LXP7-F1
#
_entry.id   AF-A0A519LXP7-F1
#
_cell.length_a   1.000
_cell.length_b   1.000
_cell.length_c   1.000
_cell.angle_alpha   90.00
_cell.angle_beta   90.00
_cell.angle_gamma   90.00
#
_symmetry.space_group_name_H-M   'P 1'
#
loop_
_entity.id
_entity.type
_entity.pdbx_description
1 polymer ?
#
loop_
_entity_poly.entity_id
_entity_poly.type
_entity_poly.pdbx_seq_one_letter_code
_entity_poly.pdbx_strand_id
1 'polypeptide(L)'
;MKAITTKDSRMQSLIALYDLHTQYFESVLEGISDEDAIKRLDTKANHISWLAGSIVQQRFDVANEINTGKSDPIFATGHELLKDNQGIKDGAAYPS
;
A
#
# COMPACT_ATOMS: atom_id res chain seq x y z
N MET A 1 17.12 -9.47 11.73
CA MET A 1 16.66 -9.98 10.42
C MET A 1 17.73 -10.88 9.82
N LYS A 2 17.34 -12.02 9.24
CA LYS A 2 18.28 -12.89 8.49
C LYS A 2 18.57 -12.22 7.15
N ALA A 3 19.85 -12.10 6.78
CA ALA A 3 20.20 -11.54 5.48
C ALA A 3 19.68 -12.45 4.37
N ILE A 4 18.86 -11.90 3.46
CA ILE A 4 18.45 -12.59 2.24
C ILE A 4 19.56 -12.41 1.22
N THR A 5 20.03 -13.52 0.65
CA THR A 5 20.99 -13.53 -0.47
C THR A 5 20.23 -13.83 -1.75
N THR A 6 20.20 -12.88 -2.68
CA THR A 6 19.58 -13.06 -3.99
C THR A 6 20.60 -13.57 -5.02
N LYS A 7 20.10 -14.22 -6.08
CA LYS A 7 20.93 -14.64 -7.21
C LYS A 7 21.38 -13.45 -8.08
N ASP A 8 20.55 -12.41 -8.18
CA ASP A 8 20.79 -11.21 -8.99
C ASP A 8 20.89 -9.99 -8.07
N SER A 9 21.91 -9.15 -8.26
CA SER A 9 22.15 -7.95 -7.45
C SER A 9 21.04 -6.92 -7.56
N ARG A 10 20.30 -6.85 -8.68
CA ARG A 10 19.14 -5.96 -8.84
C ARG A 10 18.01 -6.36 -7.88
N MET A 11 17.82 -7.66 -7.69
CA MET A 11 16.82 -8.17 -6.75
C MET A 11 17.21 -7.86 -5.30
N GLN A 12 18.50 -7.87 -4.97
CA GLN A 12 18.98 -7.47 -3.64
C GLN A 12 18.53 -6.04 -3.30
N SER A 13 18.71 -5.10 -4.23
CA SER A 13 18.31 -3.71 -4.03
C SER A 13 16.79 -3.54 -3.94
N LEU A 14 16.02 -4.28 -4.74
CA LEU A 14 14.55 -4.23 -4.68
C LEU A 14 14.00 -4.75 -3.35
N ILE A 15 14.56 -5.83 -2.81
CA ILE A 15 14.18 -6.36 -1.49
C ILE A 15 14.53 -5.35 -0.39
N ALA A 16 15.73 -4.77 -0.44
CA ALA A 16 16.13 -3.75 0.53
C ALA A 16 15.19 -2.51 0.51
N LEU A 17 14.77 -2.06 -0.68
CA LEU A 17 13.79 -0.98 -0.83
C LEU A 17 12.40 -1.38 -0.31
N TYR A 18 11.97 -2.62 -0.57
CA TYR A 18 10.70 -3.15 -0.06
C TYR A 18 10.68 -3.16 1.48
N ASP A 19 11.75 -3.64 2.11
CA ASP A 19 11.88 -3.66 3.58
C ASP A 19 11.87 -2.23 4.14
N LEU A 20 12.63 -1.33 3.53
CA LEU A 20 12.68 0.09 3.91
C LEU A 20 11.30 0.76 3.82
N HIS A 21 10.59 0.58 2.70
CA HIS A 21 9.23 1.10 2.52
C HIS A 21 8.25 0.51 3.53
N THR A 22 8.42 -0.77 3.90
CA THR A 22 7.57 -1.43 4.91
C THR A 22 7.76 -0.78 6.28
N GLN A 23 9.01 -0.54 6.67
CA GLN A 23 9.31 0.13 7.93
C GLN A 23 8.78 1.57 7.95
N TYR A 24 9.02 2.34 6.88
CA TYR A 24 8.57 3.72 6.82
C TYR A 24 7.05 3.86 6.74
N PHE A 25 6.33 2.88 6.19
CA PHE A 25 4.88 2.96 6.09
C PHE A 25 4.21 3.21 7.45
N GLU A 26 4.64 2.52 8.51
CA GLU A 26 4.12 2.76 9.86
C GLU A 26 4.61 4.10 10.42
N SER A 27 5.90 4.41 10.23
CA SER A 27 6.51 5.64 10.77
C SER A 27 5.89 6.92 10.21
N VAL A 28 5.48 6.94 8.94
CA VAL A 28 4.88 8.14 8.32
C VAL A 28 3.42 8.36 8.71
N LEU A 29 2.76 7.36 9.30
CA LEU A 29 1.39 7.46 9.78
C LEU A 29 1.32 7.77 11.28
N GLU A 30 2.44 7.63 12.00
CA GLU A 30 2.52 7.89 13.44
C GLU A 30 2.11 9.34 13.78
N GLY A 31 1.17 9.48 14.73
CA GLY A 31 0.69 10.78 15.20
C GLY A 31 -0.39 11.42 14.33
N ILE A 32 -0.78 10.80 13.21
CA ILE A 32 -1.91 11.26 12.39
C ILE A 32 -3.20 10.67 12.95
N SER A 33 -4.14 11.53 13.35
CA SER A 33 -5.45 11.09 13.81
C SER A 33 -6.32 10.62 12.65
N ASP A 34 -7.29 9.73 12.90
CA ASP A 34 -8.26 9.30 11.88
C ASP A 34 -9.02 10.48 11.27
N GLU A 35 -9.34 11.49 12.09
CA GLU A 35 -9.99 12.72 11.65
C GLU A 35 -9.10 13.51 10.68
N ASP A 36 -7.80 13.59 10.95
CA ASP A 36 -6.85 14.27 10.05
C ASP A 36 -6.54 13.46 8.80
N ALA A 37 -6.55 12.12 8.91
CA ALA A 37 -6.22 11.22 7.82
C ALA A 37 -7.20 11.29 6.65
N ILE A 38 -8.43 11.76 6.89
CA ILE A 38 -9.48 11.96 5.87
C ILE A 38 -9.53 13.40 5.33
N LYS A 39 -8.80 14.35 5.92
CA LYS A 39 -8.78 15.75 5.45
C LYS A 39 -8.05 15.87 4.12
N ARG A 40 -8.58 16.69 3.22
CA ARG A 40 -8.03 16.98 1.88
C ARG A 40 -7.43 18.38 1.77
N LEU A 41 -7.34 19.12 2.88
CA LEU A 41 -6.86 20.51 2.97
C LEU A 41 -7.54 21.43 1.94
N ASP A 42 -8.87 21.29 1.79
CA ASP A 42 -9.70 22.03 0.82
C ASP A 42 -9.29 21.86 -0.66
N THR A 43 -8.60 20.76 -0.98
CA THR A 43 -8.19 20.41 -2.34
C THR A 43 -8.94 19.20 -2.91
N LYS A 44 -8.69 18.89 -4.18
CA LYS A 44 -9.12 17.64 -4.82
C LYS A 44 -8.11 16.49 -4.65
N ALA A 45 -7.05 16.65 -3.86
CA ALA A 45 -6.08 15.58 -3.61
C ALA A 45 -6.72 14.39 -2.87
N ASN A 46 -6.11 13.21 -2.99
CA ASN A 46 -6.48 12.06 -2.16
C ASN A 46 -6.05 12.33 -0.72
N HIS A 47 -6.88 11.97 0.26
CA HIS A 47 -6.51 12.07 1.68
C HIS A 47 -5.56 10.93 2.08
N ILE A 48 -4.98 11.04 3.27
CA ILE A 48 -3.94 10.12 3.77
C ILE A 48 -4.45 8.69 3.87
N SER A 49 -5.68 8.46 4.35
CA SER A 49 -6.25 7.10 4.41
C SER A 49 -6.39 6.45 3.02
N TRP A 50 -6.71 7.23 1.98
CA TRP A 50 -6.72 6.74 0.60
C TRP A 50 -5.30 6.39 0.15
N LEU A 51 -4.32 7.26 0.43
CA LEU A 51 -2.92 7.04 0.04
C LEU A 51 -2.36 5.79 0.72
N ALA A 52 -2.54 5.65 2.03
CA ALA A 52 -2.12 4.48 2.80
C ALA A 52 -2.79 3.20 2.26
N GLY A 53 -4.11 3.23 2.07
CA GLY A 53 -4.84 2.10 1.48
C GLY A 53 -4.35 1.74 0.08
N SER A 54 -4.10 2.73 -0.79
CA SER A 54 -3.63 2.49 -2.15
C SER A 54 -2.26 1.80 -2.20
N ILE A 55 -1.34 2.18 -1.29
CA ILE A 55 -0.02 1.53 -1.17
C ILE A 55 -0.18 0.08 -0.72
N VAL A 56 -1.10 -0.20 0.21
CA VAL A 56 -1.41 -1.57 0.62
C VAL A 56 -2.01 -2.35 -0.55
N GLN A 57 -2.98 -1.81 -1.27
CA GLN A 57 -3.57 -2.48 -2.44
C GLN A 57 -2.50 -2.85 -3.48
N GLN A 58 -1.59 -1.93 -3.80
CA GLN A 58 -0.50 -2.18 -4.74
C GLN A 58 0.45 -3.31 -4.27
N ARG A 59 0.63 -3.52 -2.96
CA ARG A 59 1.39 -4.67 -2.44
C ARG A 59 0.69 -5.99 -2.69
N PHE A 60 -0.64 -6.04 -2.57
CA PHE A 60 -1.43 -7.22 -2.93
C PHE A 60 -1.38 -7.47 -4.44
N ASP A 61 -1.43 -6.42 -5.25
CA ASP A 61 -1.28 -6.54 -6.71
C ASP A 61 0.08 -7.16 -7.06
N VAL A 62 1.19 -6.65 -6.51
CA VAL A 62 2.53 -7.24 -6.69
C VAL A 62 2.59 -8.69 -6.20
N ALA A 63 1.97 -9.01 -5.07
CA ALA A 63 1.94 -10.38 -4.55
C ALA A 63 1.22 -11.32 -5.52
N ASN A 64 0.08 -10.89 -6.10
CA ASN A 64 -0.67 -11.66 -7.08
C ASN A 64 0.10 -11.84 -8.40
N GLU A 65 0.82 -10.82 -8.86
CA GLU A 65 1.72 -10.91 -10.02
C GLU A 65 2.86 -11.90 -9.80
N ILE A 66 3.33 -12.07 -8.56
CA ILE A 66 4.35 -13.08 -8.21
C ILE A 66 3.75 -14.48 -8.02
N ASN A 67 2.49 -14.56 -7.59
CA ASN A 67 1.77 -15.80 -7.26
C ASN A 67 1.24 -16.58 -8.48
N THR A 68 1.61 -16.20 -9.71
CA THR A 68 1.10 -16.76 -11.00
C THR A 68 0.76 -18.26 -10.96
N GLY A 69 -0.52 -18.56 -10.72
CA GLY A 69 -1.10 -19.90 -10.81
C GLY A 69 -0.80 -20.87 -9.66
N LYS A 70 -0.22 -20.42 -8.54
CA LYS A 70 0.08 -21.29 -7.40
C LYS A 70 -1.02 -21.32 -6.33
N SER A 71 -1.83 -20.27 -6.26
CA SER A 71 -2.88 -20.09 -5.26
C SER A 71 -3.98 -19.17 -5.79
N ASP A 72 -5.13 -19.16 -5.13
CA ASP A 72 -6.18 -18.16 -5.39
C ASP A 72 -5.65 -16.72 -5.19
N PRO A 73 -6.20 -15.73 -5.92
CA PRO A 73 -5.83 -14.33 -5.73
C PRO A 73 -6.06 -13.86 -4.29
N ILE A 74 -5.15 -13.03 -3.80
CA ILE A 74 -5.22 -12.45 -2.46
C ILE A 74 -5.69 -11.01 -2.59
N PHE A 75 -6.70 -10.63 -1.81
CA PHE A 75 -7.29 -9.29 -1.86
C PHE A 75 -7.10 -8.55 -0.53
N ALA A 76 -6.78 -7.26 -0.60
CA ALA A 76 -6.80 -6.38 0.55
C ALA A 76 -8.25 -6.08 0.97
N THR A 77 -8.48 -5.74 2.24
CA THR A 77 -9.81 -5.35 2.75
C THR A 77 -10.46 -4.23 1.92
N GLY A 78 -9.67 -3.29 1.41
CA GLY A 78 -10.12 -2.17 0.58
C GLY A 78 -10.16 -2.44 -0.93
N HIS A 79 -10.06 -3.68 -1.39
CA HIS A 79 -9.86 -4.00 -2.82
C HIS A 79 -10.86 -3.31 -3.76
N GLU A 80 -12.16 -3.39 -3.49
CA GLU A 80 -13.19 -2.78 -4.34
C GLU A 80 -13.13 -1.24 -4.38
N LEU A 81 -12.52 -0.61 -3.38
CA LEU A 81 -12.34 0.84 -3.32
C LEU A 81 -11.08 1.32 -4.04
N LEU A 82 -10.07 0.45 -4.17
CA LEU A 82 -8.69 0.84 -4.49
C LEU A 82 -8.10 0.14 -5.71
N LYS A 83 -8.73 -0.95 -6.20
CA LYS A 83 -8.28 -1.65 -7.40
C LYS A 83 -8.20 -0.71 -8.61
N ASP A 84 -7.37 -1.08 -9.57
CA ASP A 84 -7.16 -0.35 -10.83
C ASP A 84 -6.68 1.11 -10.64
N ASN A 85 -6.11 1.44 -9.47
CA ASN A 85 -5.71 2.80 -9.12
C ASN A 85 -6.85 3.84 -9.27
N GLN A 86 -8.08 3.42 -8.97
CA GLN A 86 -9.26 4.31 -9.02
C GLN A 86 -9.10 5.51 -8.10
N GLY A 87 -9.45 6.69 -8.59
CA GLY A 87 -9.44 7.91 -7.77
C GLY A 87 -10.37 7.82 -6.56
N ILE A 88 -10.18 8.74 -5.60
CA ILE A 88 -11.03 8.84 -4.42
C ILE A 88 -12.52 9.01 -4.79
N LYS A 89 -13.39 8.28 -4.09
CA LYS A 89 -14.85 8.33 -4.24
C LYS A 89 -15.43 9.21 -3.13
N ASP A 90 -16.14 10.26 -3.51
CA ASP A 90 -16.77 11.17 -2.54
C ASP A 90 -17.80 10.42 -1.69
N GLY A 91 -17.77 10.63 -0.38
CA GLY A 91 -18.70 9.99 0.58
C GLY A 91 -18.40 8.53 0.91
N ALA A 92 -17.36 7.92 0.32
CA ALA A 92 -16.92 6.58 0.71
C ALA A 92 -16.10 6.61 2.00
N ALA A 93 -16.28 5.58 2.84
CA ALA A 93 -15.41 5.34 3.99
C ALA A 93 -14.19 4.54 3.56
N TYR A 94 -13.00 5.09 3.79
CA TYR A 94 -11.73 4.42 3.57
C TYR A 94 -11.19 3.84 4.88
N PRO A 95 -10.44 2.74 4.86
CA PRO A 95 -9.81 2.20 6.06
C PRO A 95 -8.88 3.23 6.70
N SER A 96 -9.01 3.41 8.02
CA SER A 96 -8.14 4.22 8.89
C SER A 96 -7.41 3.31 9.86
#